data_AF-A0ABD5W1I8-F1
#
_entry.id   AF-A0ABD5W1I8-F1
#
_cell.length_a   1.000
_cell.length_b   1.000
_cell.length_c   1.000
_cell.angle_alpha   90.00
_cell.angle_beta   90.00
_cell.angle_gamma   90.00
#
_symmetry.space_group_name_H-M   'P 1'
#
loop_
_entity.id
_entity.type
_entity.pdbx_description
1 polymer ?
#
loop_
_entity_poly.entity_id
_entity_poly.type
_entity_poly.pdbx_seq_one_letter_code
_entity_poly.pdbx_strand_id
1 'polypeptide(L)' 'MSAVIDSVSQPEIPETVVYSIRKCRSGRVHRPDPDSDEPQPACRAGEATEAEYEEAPPEDAPDRLYCRYSPCFGGEWL' A
#
# COMPACT_ATOMS: atom_id res chain seq x y z
N MET A 1 -36.81 -11.58 12.20
CA MET A 1 -35.36 -11.89 12.15
C MET A 1 -34.83 -11.18 10.91
N SER A 2 -34.41 -9.92 11.07
CA SER A 2 -33.93 -9.12 9.93
C SER A 2 -32.41 -9.24 9.85
N ALA A 3 -31.94 -9.52 8.63
CA ALA A 3 -30.56 -9.80 8.30
C ALA A 3 -29.62 -8.66 8.71
N VAL A 4 -28.51 -9.02 9.35
CA VAL A 4 -27.33 -8.18 9.44
C VAL A 4 -26.72 -8.10 8.04
N ILE A 5 -26.94 -6.98 7.37
CA ILE A 5 -26.09 -6.60 6.23
C ILE A 5 -24.76 -6.21 6.86
N ASP A 6 -23.82 -7.15 6.84
CA ASP A 6 -22.43 -6.90 7.16
C ASP A 6 -21.97 -5.78 6.22
N SER A 7 -21.85 -4.58 6.79
CA SER A 7 -21.41 -3.39 6.10
C SER A 7 -20.05 -3.73 5.53
N VAL A 8 -19.97 -3.90 4.21
CA VAL A 8 -18.71 -4.10 3.49
C VAL A 8 -17.77 -2.99 3.97
N SER A 9 -16.83 -3.34 4.83
CA SER A 9 -15.78 -2.43 5.28
C SER A 9 -15.04 -2.03 4.02
N GLN A 10 -15.30 -0.82 3.53
CA GLN A 10 -14.43 -0.22 2.54
C GLN A 10 -13.03 -0.31 3.13
N PRO A 11 -12.07 -0.92 2.41
CA PRO A 11 -10.72 -0.99 2.93
C PRO A 11 -10.29 0.45 3.26
N GLU A 12 -9.79 0.69 4.45
CA GLU A 12 -9.36 2.04 4.84
C GLU A 12 -8.07 2.36 4.07
N ILE A 13 -8.10 3.35 3.16
CA ILE A 13 -6.85 3.85 2.58
C ILE A 13 -6.11 4.56 3.71
N PRO A 14 -4.85 4.18 4.00
CA PRO A 14 -4.06 4.90 4.99
C PRO A 14 -3.84 6.35 4.54
N GLU A 15 -3.69 7.26 5.50
CA GLU A 15 -3.38 8.67 5.23
C GLU A 15 -2.07 8.83 4.45
N THR A 16 -1.16 7.87 4.60
CA THR A 16 0.13 7.81 3.90
C THR A 16 0.33 6.47 3.20
N VAL A 17 1.04 6.50 2.09
CA VAL A 17 1.44 5.33 1.31
C VAL A 17 2.93 5.39 0.98
N VAL A 18 3.55 4.22 0.78
CA VAL A 18 4.97 4.12 0.41
C VAL A 18 5.16 3.62 -1.00
N TYR A 19 6.15 4.16 -1.71
CA TYR A 19 6.54 3.69 -3.04
C TYR A 19 8.06 3.75 -3.21
N SER A 20 8.59 2.93 -4.11
CA SER A 20 10.02 2.92 -4.44
C SER A 20 10.38 4.09 -5.38
N ILE A 21 11.44 4.86 -5.07
CA ILE A 21 11.86 6.03 -5.86
C ILE A 21 12.91 5.74 -6.95
N ARG A 22 13.77 4.73 -6.80
CA ARG A 22 14.94 4.56 -7.69
C ARG A 22 15.07 3.25 -8.47
N LYS A 23 14.60 2.10 -7.95
CA LYS A 23 14.97 0.77 -8.53
C LYS A 23 13.83 -0.13 -9.00
N CYS A 24 12.56 0.07 -8.62
CA CYS A 24 11.48 -0.78 -9.13
C CYS A 24 10.75 -0.09 -10.28
N ARG A 25 10.97 -0.60 -11.50
CA ARG A 25 10.20 -0.28 -12.73
C ARG A 25 8.68 -0.35 -12.59
N SER A 26 8.19 -0.91 -11.50
CA SER A 26 6.78 -1.10 -11.19
C SER A 26 6.16 0.04 -10.36
N GLY A 27 6.96 0.92 -9.72
CA GLY A 27 6.49 2.14 -9.05
C GLY A 27 5.22 1.97 -8.22
N ARG A 28 5.06 0.81 -7.57
CA ARG A 28 3.79 0.46 -6.93
C ARG A 28 3.64 1.20 -5.62
N VAL A 29 2.39 1.46 -5.27
CA VAL A 29 2.00 2.02 -3.98
C VAL A 29 1.78 0.88 -3.00
N HIS A 30 2.37 0.98 -1.82
CA HIS A 30 2.30 -0.01 -0.74
C HIS A 30 1.74 0.65 0.54
N ARG A 31 1.19 -0.17 1.43
CA ARG A 31 0.92 0.30 2.80
C ARG A 31 2.25 0.49 3.53
N PRO A 32 2.39 1.57 4.33
CA PRO A 32 3.53 1.72 5.22
C PRO A 32 3.56 0.57 6.23
N ASP A 33 4.75 0.15 6.63
CA ASP A 33 4.98 -0.80 7.71
C ASP A 33 4.68 -0.11 9.05
N PRO A 34 3.64 -0.52 9.80
CA PRO A 34 3.30 0.11 11.08
C PRO A 34 4.35 -0.14 12.17
N ASP A 35 5.23 -1.13 11.98
CA ASP A 35 6.27 -1.50 12.93
C ASP A 35 7.64 -0.87 12.60
N SER A 36 7.73 -0.08 11.52
CA SER A 36 8.96 0.58 11.08
C SER A 36 8.86 2.10 11.18
N ASP A 37 9.89 2.73 11.76
CA ASP A 37 10.03 4.19 11.78
C ASP A 37 10.60 4.75 10.46
N GLU A 38 11.02 3.88 9.54
CA GLU A 38 11.53 4.26 8.22
C GLU A 38 10.46 4.02 7.14
N PRO A 39 10.44 4.83 6.06
CA PRO A 39 9.50 4.67 4.97
C PRO A 39 9.72 3.30 4.32
N GLN A 40 8.93 2.31 4.69
CA GLN A 40 9.07 0.93 4.21
C GLN A 40 7.70 0.29 3.99
N PRO A 41 7.56 -0.59 2.99
CA PRO A 41 6.31 -1.30 2.76
C PRO A 41 6.09 -2.39 3.82
N ALA A 42 4.87 -2.51 4.34
CA ALA A 42 4.46 -3.66 5.16
C ALA A 42 4.58 -5.02 4.42
N CYS A 43 4.68 -4.97 3.08
CA CYS A 43 4.83 -6.15 2.24
C CYS A 43 6.28 -6.65 2.20
N ARG A 44 6.49 -7.83 2.77
CA ARG A 44 7.76 -8.57 2.67
C ARG A 44 8.10 -9.05 1.26
N ALA A 45 7.14 -9.16 0.35
CA ALA A 45 7.42 -9.53 -1.04
C ALA A 45 8.16 -8.43 -1.84
N GLY A 46 8.33 -7.24 -1.24
CA GLY A 46 9.06 -6.11 -1.80
C GLY A 46 10.46 -5.90 -1.22
N GLU A 47 11.05 -6.86 -0.50
CA GLU A 47 12.43 -6.80 0.04
C GLU A 47 13.51 -6.78 -1.07
N ALA A 48 13.39 -5.89 -2.06
CA ALA A 48 14.54 -5.35 -2.73
C ALA A 48 15.30 -4.55 -1.67
N THR A 49 16.26 -5.19 -1.01
CA THR A 49 17.12 -4.66 0.07
C THR A 49 17.90 -3.39 -0.32
N GLU A 50 17.83 -2.97 -1.58
CA GLU A 50 18.45 -1.76 -2.11
C GLU A 50 17.45 -0.75 -2.68
N ALA A 51 16.14 -0.95 -2.51
CA ALA A 51 15.14 0.01 -2.96
C ALA A 51 15.01 1.14 -1.92
N GLU A 52 15.25 2.37 -2.35
CA GLU A 52 14.88 3.56 -1.59
C GLU A 52 13.36 3.77 -1.73
N TYR A 53 12.70 3.97 -0.59
CA TYR A 53 11.27 4.18 -0.47
C TYR A 53 10.97 5.59 0.04
N GLU A 54 9.81 6.11 -0.34
CA GLU A 54 9.31 7.42 0.08
C GLU A 54 7.86 7.29 0.51
N GLU A 55 7.51 7.98 1.59
CA GLU A 55 6.13 8.15 2.06
C GLU A 55 5.51 9.41 1.44
N ALA A 56 4.30 9.27 0.92
CA ALA A 56 3.52 10.41 0.44
C ALA A 56 2.02 10.17 0.68
N PRO A 57 1.19 11.22 0.65
CA PRO A 57 -0.25 11.09 0.50
C PRO A 57 -0.61 10.29 -0.77
N PRO A 58 -1.67 9.46 -0.75
CA PRO A 58 -2.08 8.68 -1.92
C PRO A 58 -2.47 9.55 -3.13
N GLU A 59 -2.90 10.78 -2.90
CA GLU A 59 -3.22 11.77 -3.95
C GLU A 59 -1.99 12.24 -4.75
N ASP A 60 -0.79 12.16 -4.17
CA ASP A 60 0.48 12.52 -4.84
C ASP A 60 1.04 11.38 -5.71
N ALA A 61 0.39 10.21 -5.68
CA ALA A 61 0.76 9.04 -6.48
C ALA A 61 -0.37 8.55 -7.44
N PRO A 62 -1.04 9.45 -8.19
CA PRO A 62 -2.26 9.10 -8.93
C PRO A 62 -2.04 8.11 -10.08
N ASP A 63 -0.85 8.15 -10.71
CA ASP A 63 -0.50 7.29 -11.84
C ASP A 63 0.07 5.93 -11.42
N ARG A 64 0.19 5.68 -10.11
CA ARG A 64 0.88 4.50 -9.58
C ARG A 64 -0.12 3.42 -9.16
N LEU A 65 0.21 2.19 -9.54
CA LEU A 65 -0.63 1.04 -9.23
C LEU A 65 -0.40 0.56 -7.79
N TYR A 66 -1.48 0.33 -7.05
CA TYR A 66 -1.41 -0.28 -5.73
C TYR A 66 -0.88 -1.71 -5.78
N CYS A 67 -0.10 -2.07 -4.76
CA CYS A 67 0.46 -3.39 -4.57
C CYS A 67 -0.67 -4.40 -4.33
N ARG A 68 -0.77 -5.38 -5.23
CA ARG A 68 -1.81 -6.43 -5.19
C ARG A 68 -1.58 -7.51 -4.14
N TYR A 69 -0.55 -7.37 -3.30
CA TYR A 69 -0.28 -8.33 -2.24
C TYR A 69 -1.27 -8.10 -1.09
N SER A 70 -1.88 -9.17 -0.56
CA SER A 70 -2.94 -9.10 0.47
C SER A 70 -2.55 -8.33 1.73
N PRO A 71 -1.33 -8.50 2.27
CA PRO A 71 -0.81 -7.67 3.36
C PRO A 71 -0.64 -6.17 3.07
N CYS A 72 -0.67 -5.72 1.81
CA CYS A 72 -0.75 -4.29 1.48
C CYS A 72 -2.20 -3.90 1.16
N PHE A 73 -2.63 -4.19 -0.07
CA PHE A 73 -3.94 -3.77 -0.58
C PHE A 73 -4.71 -4.91 -1.25
N GLY A 74 -4.13 -6.10 -1.38
CA GLY A 74 -4.81 -7.31 -1.86
C GLY A 74 -5.27 -7.35 -3.32
N GLY A 75 -5.15 -6.25 -4.05
CA GLY A 75 -5.75 -6.14 -5.38
C GLY A 75 -7.28 -6.03 -5.28
N GLU A 76 -7.87 -5.36 -6.28
CA GLU A 76 -9.26 -4.87 -6.31
C GLU A 76 -9.54 -3.65 -5.43
N TRP A 77 -8.60 -2.71 -5.40
CA TRP A 77 -8.96 -1.31 -5.30
C TRP A 77 -9.28 -0.79 -6.71
N LEU A 78 -10.58 -0.63 -6.99
CA LEU A 78 -11.13 0.01 -8.19
C LEU A 78 -11.43 1.48 -7.89
#